data_AF-A0A937AFJ9-F1
#
_entry.id   AF-A0A937AFJ9-F1
#
_cell.length_a   1.000
_cell.length_b   1.000
_cell.length_c   1.000
_cell.angle_alpha   90.00
_cell.angle_beta   90.00
_cell.angle_gamma   90.00
#
_symmetry.space_group_name_H-M   'P 1'
#
loop_
_entity.id
_entity.type
_entity.pdbx_description
1 polymer ?
#
loop_
_entity_poly.entity_id
_entity_poly.type
_entity_poly.pdbx_seq_one_letter_code
_entity_poly.pdbx_strand_id
1 'polypeptide(L)'
;MKDLILLSTRKKNDFLELDIVQSIRIQIEEISTILLEDSQEYSEKELRDKMYQVTARIIALAAWREEKKSPIHQLLARKKQPDSLLTRITTQEINALQHLSAAPKDNH
;
A
#
# COMPACT_ATOMS: atom_id res chain seq x y z
N MET A 1 -20.01 -24.38 -6.15
CA MET A 1 -20.16 -23.21 -5.23
C MET A 1 -18.82 -22.69 -4.75
N LYS A 2 -17.86 -23.54 -4.33
CA LYS A 2 -16.50 -23.14 -3.93
C LYS A 2 -15.68 -22.47 -5.05
N ASP A 3 -15.77 -22.98 -6.28
CA ASP A 3 -14.99 -22.43 -7.42
C ASP A 3 -15.46 -21.03 -7.85
N LEU A 4 -16.75 -20.74 -7.68
CA LEU A 4 -17.34 -19.44 -8.01
C LEU A 4 -16.87 -18.34 -7.05
N ILE A 5 -16.73 -18.67 -5.75
CA ILE A 5 -16.22 -17.78 -4.70
C ILE A 5 -14.73 -17.50 -4.89
N LEU A 6 -13.97 -18.51 -5.34
CA LEU A 6 -12.55 -18.36 -5.63
C LEU A 6 -12.32 -17.40 -6.82
N LEU A 7 -13.11 -17.55 -7.89
CA LEU A 7 -13.07 -16.70 -9.07
C LEU A 7 -13.46 -15.24 -8.79
N SER A 8 -14.47 -15.00 -7.95
CA SER A 8 -14.89 -13.65 -7.58
C SER A 8 -13.85 -12.95 -6.69
N THR A 9 -13.25 -13.68 -5.75
CA THR A 9 -12.19 -13.17 -4.87
C THR A 9 -10.94 -12.81 -5.67
N ARG A 10 -10.55 -13.65 -6.64
CA ARG A 10 -9.41 -13.40 -7.52
C ARG A 10 -9.62 -12.14 -8.37
N LYS A 11 -10.78 -12.00 -9.02
CA LYS A 11 -11.11 -10.79 -9.79
C LYS A 11 -11.08 -9.54 -8.92
N LYS A 12 -11.64 -9.59 -7.70
CA LYS A 12 -11.61 -8.46 -6.76
C LYS A 12 -10.18 -8.06 -6.39
N ASN A 13 -9.31 -9.03 -6.14
CA ASN A 13 -7.91 -8.79 -5.84
C ASN A 13 -7.17 -8.18 -7.04
N ASP A 14 -7.43 -8.65 -8.25
CA ASP A 14 -6.85 -8.08 -9.48
C ASP A 14 -7.27 -6.60 -9.67
N PHE A 15 -8.54 -6.26 -9.41
CA PHE A 15 -9.02 -4.88 -9.45
C PHE A 15 -8.38 -4.01 -8.36
N LEU A 16 -8.34 -4.50 -7.11
CA LEU A 16 -7.71 -3.78 -6.00
C LEU A 16 -6.23 -3.50 -6.28
N GLU A 17 -5.51 -4.49 -6.82
CA GLU A 17 -4.12 -4.34 -7.23
C GLU A 17 -3.93 -3.26 -8.29
N LEU A 18 -4.79 -3.25 -9.31
CA LEU A 18 -4.76 -2.25 -10.37
C LEU A 18 -5.01 -0.83 -9.83
N ASP A 19 -5.98 -0.67 -8.94
CA ASP A 19 -6.29 0.62 -8.29
C ASP A 19 -5.10 1.13 -7.46
N ILE A 20 -4.42 0.24 -6.72
CA ILE A 20 -3.24 0.59 -5.93
C ILE A 20 -2.09 1.03 -6.84
N VAL A 21 -1.83 0.27 -7.92
CA VAL A 21 -0.76 0.59 -8.88
C VAL A 21 -1.04 1.93 -9.55
N GLN A 22 -2.28 2.20 -9.94
CA GLN A 22 -2.67 3.48 -10.54
C GLN A 22 -2.49 4.63 -9.55
N SER A 23 -2.89 4.44 -8.28
CA SER A 23 -2.68 5.43 -7.22
C SER A 23 -1.21 5.73 -6.97
N ILE A 24 -0.34 4.70 -6.95
CA ILE A 24 1.12 4.87 -6.82
C ILE A 24 1.67 5.68 -8.00
N ARG A 25 1.26 5.33 -9.23
CA ARG A 25 1.70 6.04 -10.44
C ARG A 25 1.37 7.53 -10.37
N ILE A 26 0.12 7.88 -10.05
CA ILE A 26 -0.32 9.28 -9.95
C ILE A 26 0.53 10.05 -8.93
N GLN A 27 0.79 9.47 -7.76
CA GLN A 27 1.61 10.12 -6.74
C GLN A 27 3.07 10.29 -7.15
N ILE A 28 3.64 9.35 -7.91
CA ILE A 28 4.98 9.50 -8.48
C ILE A 28 5.01 10.63 -9.51
N GLU A 29 3.98 10.73 -10.35
CA GLU A 29 3.84 11.82 -11.32
C GLU A 29 3.76 13.18 -10.59
N GLU A 30 2.94 13.30 -9.53
CA GLU A 30 2.88 14.51 -8.70
C GLU A 30 4.26 14.87 -8.11
N ILE A 31 4.96 13.91 -7.51
CA ILE A 31 6.31 14.13 -6.95
C ILE A 31 7.29 14.58 -8.05
N SER A 32 7.19 13.99 -9.24
CA SER A 32 8.04 14.34 -10.37
C SER A 32 7.78 15.77 -10.84
N THR A 33 6.52 16.18 -10.90
CA THR A 33 6.14 17.56 -11.19
C THR A 33 6.73 18.54 -10.17
N ILE A 34 6.59 18.24 -8.87
CA ILE A 34 7.17 19.07 -7.80
C ILE A 34 8.70 19.21 -7.94
N LEU A 35 9.38 18.12 -8.33
CA LEU A 35 10.84 18.11 -8.49
C LEU A 35 11.33 18.83 -9.77
N LEU A 36 10.49 18.89 -10.80
CA LEU A 36 10.83 19.48 -12.10
C LEU A 36 10.41 20.94 -12.22
N GLU A 37 9.33 21.33 -11.55
CA GLU A 37 8.89 22.70 -11.47
C GLU A 37 9.71 23.41 -10.39
N ASP A 38 10.42 24.47 -10.79
CA ASP A 38 11.26 25.31 -9.91
C ASP A 38 10.37 26.20 -9.01
N SER A 39 9.33 25.61 -8.41
CA SER A 39 8.29 26.29 -7.65
C SER A 39 8.62 26.28 -6.16
N GLN A 40 8.64 27.47 -5.56
CA GLN A 40 8.80 27.68 -4.12
C GLN A 40 7.60 27.18 -3.28
N GLU A 41 6.62 26.50 -3.88
CA GLU A 41 5.36 26.14 -3.23
C GLU A 41 5.47 24.95 -2.27
N TYR A 42 6.43 24.04 -2.46
CA TYR A 42 6.54 22.83 -1.65
C TYR A 42 7.72 22.90 -0.69
N SER A 43 7.45 22.63 0.59
CA SER A 43 8.54 22.42 1.55
C SER A 43 9.23 21.07 1.33
N GLU A 44 10.53 21.01 1.61
CA GLU A 44 11.30 19.76 1.57
C GLU A 44 10.66 18.66 2.45
N LYS A 45 10.01 19.06 3.54
CA LYS A 45 9.29 18.17 4.43
C LYS A 45 8.06 17.55 3.74
N GLU A 46 7.25 18.34 3.06
CA GLU A 46 6.05 17.84 2.36
C GLU A 46 6.43 16.88 1.22
N LEU A 47 7.47 17.22 0.46
CA LEU A 47 8.00 16.35 -0.58
C LEU A 47 8.47 15.01 0.00
N ARG A 48 9.22 15.06 1.11
CA ARG A 48 9.68 13.86 1.82
C ARG A 48 8.52 13.01 2.33
N ASP A 49 7.49 13.64 2.89
CA ASP A 49 6.30 12.95 3.38
C ASP A 49 5.54 12.25 2.23
N LYS A 50 5.39 12.90 1.06
CA LYS A 50 4.84 12.29 -0.15
C LYS A 50 5.68 11.09 -0.62
N MET A 51 7.00 11.23 -0.66
CA MET A 51 7.90 10.12 -1.02
C MET A 51 7.78 8.94 -0.05
N TYR A 52 7.65 9.19 1.25
CA TYR A 52 7.44 8.14 2.24
C TYR A 52 6.09 7.44 2.09
N GLN A 53 5.03 8.17 1.74
CA GLN A 53 3.71 7.57 1.46
C GLN A 53 3.77 6.63 0.25
N VAL A 54 4.35 7.08 -0.86
CA VAL A 54 4.54 6.25 -2.07
C VAL A 54 5.36 5.00 -1.74
N THR A 55 6.48 5.18 -1.05
CA THR A 55 7.39 4.08 -0.67
C THR A 55 6.67 3.07 0.21
N ALA A 56 5.94 3.53 1.22
CA ALA A 56 5.17 2.68 2.12
C ALA A 56 4.12 1.85 1.37
N ARG A 57 3.43 2.46 0.39
CA ARG A 57 2.38 1.81 -0.40
C ARG A 57 2.95 0.76 -1.35
N ILE A 58 4.13 0.99 -1.93
CA ILE A 58 4.87 -0.03 -2.71
C ILE A 58 5.25 -1.22 -1.82
N ILE A 59 5.81 -0.96 -0.64
CA ILE A 59 6.18 -2.01 0.32
C ILE A 59 4.94 -2.81 0.75
N ALA A 60 3.82 -2.13 1.03
CA ALA A 60 2.57 -2.76 1.41
C ALA A 60 2.01 -3.64 0.29
N LEU A 61 2.05 -3.18 -0.96
CA LEU A 61 1.63 -3.96 -2.12
C LEU A 61 2.51 -5.22 -2.29
N ALA A 62 3.83 -5.10 -2.14
CA ALA A 62 4.74 -6.24 -2.20
C ALA A 62 4.44 -7.26 -1.09
N ALA A 63 4.25 -6.77 0.15
CA ALA A 63 3.90 -7.63 1.28
C ALA A 63 2.55 -8.33 1.08
N TRP A 64 1.58 -7.63 0.50
CA TRP A 64 0.24 -8.17 0.21
C TRP A 64 0.28 -9.26 -0.87
N ARG A 65 1.02 -9.05 -1.98
CA ARG A 65 1.21 -10.05 -3.05
C ARG A 65 1.86 -11.35 -2.53
N GLU A 66 2.76 -11.23 -1.56
CA GLU A 66 3.45 -12.37 -0.94
C GLU A 66 2.67 -13.01 0.23
N GLU A 67 1.54 -12.39 0.63
CA GLU A 67 0.69 -12.79 1.75
C GLU A 67 1.50 -13.13 3.03
N LYS A 68 1.19 -14.26 3.68
CA LYS A 68 1.85 -14.74 4.90
C LYS A 68 3.31 -15.15 4.69
N LYS A 69 3.76 -15.32 3.44
CA LYS A 69 5.15 -15.65 3.14
C LYS A 69 6.06 -14.42 3.15
N SER A 70 5.48 -13.21 3.18
CA SER A 70 6.30 -12.01 3.09
C SER A 70 7.24 -11.85 4.29
N PRO A 71 8.55 -11.69 4.05
CA PRO A 71 9.51 -11.30 5.09
C PRO A 71 9.16 -9.96 5.74
N ILE A 72 8.42 -9.09 5.05
CA ILE A 72 8.00 -7.78 5.56
C ILE A 72 7.06 -7.94 6.75
N HIS A 73 6.09 -8.85 6.68
CA HIS A 73 5.20 -9.15 7.82
C HIS A 73 5.98 -9.63 9.04
N GLN A 74 7.00 -10.48 8.83
CA GLN A 74 7.84 -10.97 9.93
C GLN A 74 8.72 -9.86 10.51
N LEU A 75 9.28 -8.99 9.66
CA LEU A 75 10.12 -7.87 10.07
C LEU A 75 9.31 -6.84 10.88
N LEU A 76 8.10 -6.52 10.44
CA LEU A 76 7.20 -5.59 11.14
C LEU A 76 6.70 -6.17 12.46
N ALA A 77 6.37 -7.47 12.52
CA ALA A 77 5.94 -8.12 13.76
C ALA A 77 7.05 -8.19 14.83
N ARG A 78 8.32 -8.26 14.42
CA ARG A 78 9.47 -8.27 15.34
C ARG A 78 9.78 -6.90 15.93
N LYS A 79 9.42 -5.82 15.25
CA LYS A 79 9.59 -4.46 15.76
C LYS A 79 8.42 -4.12 16.69
N LYS A 80 8.69 -4.10 18.00
CA LYS A 80 7.68 -3.80 19.04
C LYS A 80 7.12 -2.37 18.94
N GLN A 81 7.85 -1.44 18.31
CA GLN A 81 7.38 -0.08 18.05
C GLN A 81 7.79 0.37 16.64
N PRO A 82 6.91 1.08 15.90
CA PRO A 82 7.28 1.70 14.64
C PRO A 82 8.15 2.94 14.91
N ASP A 83 9.47 2.74 14.94
CA ASP A 83 10.44 3.79 15.28
C ASP A 83 10.60 4.88 14.21
N SER A 84 10.06 4.65 12.99
CA SER A 84 10.14 5.62 11.89
C SER A 84 8.79 5.88 11.25
N LEU A 85 8.62 7.10 10.72
CA LEU A 85 7.43 7.52 9.96
C LEU A 85 7.12 6.54 8.82
N LEU A 86 8.14 6.13 8.06
CA LEU A 86 7.99 5.15 6.99
C LEU A 86 7.47 3.80 7.50
N THR A 87 8.00 3.30 8.62
CA THR A 87 7.53 2.04 9.22
C THR A 87 6.07 2.15 9.64
N ARG A 88 5.67 3.28 10.24
CA ARG A 88 4.29 3.54 10.66
C ARG A 88 3.33 3.53 9.48
N ILE A 89 3.63 4.28 8.42
CA ILE A 89 2.79 4.36 7.23
C ILE A 89 2.71 2.99 6.54
N THR A 90 3.83 2.28 6.44
CA THR A 90 3.88 0.93 5.84
C THR A 90 2.96 -0.05 6.57
N THR A 91 2.99 -0.08 7.90
CA THR A 91 2.11 -0.93 8.70
C THR A 91 0.64 -0.58 8.48
N GLN A 92 0.31 0.71 8.42
CA GLN A 92 -1.06 1.18 8.16
C GLN A 92 -1.57 0.73 6.79
N GLU A 93 -0.76 0.90 5.74
CA GLU A 93 -1.10 0.48 4.38
C GLU A 93 -1.28 -1.05 4.30
N ILE A 94 -0.40 -1.85 4.91
CA ILE A 94 -0.56 -3.32 4.95
C ILE A 94 -1.88 -3.71 5.60
N ASN A 95 -2.21 -3.12 6.76
CA ASN A 95 -3.46 -3.42 7.45
C ASN A 95 -4.68 -3.01 6.60
N ALA A 96 -4.63 -1.85 5.95
CA ALA A 96 -5.70 -1.39 5.06
C ALA A 96 -5.92 -2.36 3.89
N LEU A 97 -4.86 -2.83 3.24
CA LEU A 97 -4.93 -3.80 2.14
C LEU A 97 -5.52 -5.14 2.59
N GLN A 98 -5.13 -5.61 3.78
CA GLN A 98 -5.71 -6.82 4.36
C GLN A 98 -7.22 -6.67 4.62
N HIS A 99 -7.66 -5.51 5.11
CA HIS A 99 -9.10 -5.23 5.32
C HIS A 99 -9.87 -5.15 4.00
N LEU A 100 -9.33 -4.49 2.98
CA LEU A 100 -9.98 -4.35 1.67
C LEU A 100 -10.10 -5.69 0.92
N SER A 101 -9.09 -6.55 1.07
CA SER A 101 -9.07 -7.89 0.45
C SER A 101 -9.92 -8.92 1.20
N ALA A 102 -10.08 -8.79 2.52
CA ALA A 102 -11.03 -9.61 3.28
C ALA A 102 -12.48 -9.27 2.88
N ALA A 103 -13.17 -10.19 2.19
CA ALA A 103 -14.60 -10.05 1.94
C ALA A 103 -15.39 -10.03 3.28
N PRO A 104 -16.52 -9.32 3.38
CA PRO A 104 -17.51 -9.69 4.38
C PRO A 104 -17.87 -11.15 4.12
N LYS A 105 -17.78 -11.99 5.15
CA LYS A 105 -18.49 -13.28 5.10
C LYS A 105 -19.96 -12.91 5.06
N ASP A 106 -20.60 -13.09 3.91
CA ASP A 106 -22.07 -13.06 3.84
C ASP A 106 -22.59 -14.11 4.82
N ASN A 107 -23.10 -13.64 5.95
CA ASN A 107 -23.98 -14.42 6.81
C ASN A 107 -25.38 -14.30 6.21
N HIS A 108 -25.67 -15.11 5.20
CA HIS A 108 -27.02 -15.37 4.73
C HIS A 108 -27.27 -16.87 4.67
#